data_AF-A0A3D0WNP5-F1
#
_entry.id   AF-A0A3D0WNP5-F1
#
_cell.length_a   1.000
_cell.length_b   1.000
_cell.length_c   1.000
_cell.angle_alpha   90.00
_cell.angle_beta   90.00
_cell.angle_gamma   90.00
#
_symmetry.space_group_name_H-M   'P 1'
#
loop_
_entity.id
_entity.type
_entity.pdbx_description
1 polymer ?
#
loop_
_entity_poly.entity_id
_entity_poly.type
_entity_poly.pdbx_seq_one_letter_code
_entity_poly.pdbx_strand_id
1 'polypeptide(L)'
;MSPAGSYESLTAAIQGGADSIYFGIEGLNMRAKSSNNFTVEDLHKIAEICRENKIKSYLTVNTIIYDNDMELMRKVVNAAREANLSAIIAADVAVLMYARSIGVEVHLSTQLNITNTESLRFYAQFADVVVLARE
;
A
#
# COMPACT_ATOMS: atom_id res chain seq x y z
N MET A 1 -3.97 11.21 5.60
CA MET A 1 -3.72 9.75 5.54
C MET A 1 -3.75 9.11 6.93
N SER A 2 -4.71 8.21 7.17
CA SER A 2 -4.89 7.50 8.46
C SER A 2 -4.71 5.97 8.31
N PRO A 3 -4.18 5.25 9.32
CA PRO A 3 -4.13 3.79 9.28
C PRO A 3 -5.53 3.18 9.41
N ALA A 4 -5.82 2.15 8.64
CA ALA A 4 -7.01 1.32 8.80
C ALA A 4 -6.60 -0.17 8.85
N GLY A 5 -6.79 -0.81 10.00
CA GLY A 5 -6.52 -2.23 10.19
C GLY A 5 -7.77 -3.11 10.08
N SER A 6 -8.95 -2.54 10.25
CA SER A 6 -10.26 -3.21 10.24
C SER A 6 -11.37 -2.27 9.72
N TYR A 7 -12.57 -2.79 9.46
CA TYR A 7 -13.71 -1.98 9.04
C TYR A 7 -14.11 -0.91 10.07
N GLU A 8 -13.94 -1.18 11.36
CA GLU A 8 -14.20 -0.19 12.42
C GLU A 8 -13.22 0.99 12.32
N SER A 9 -11.92 0.69 12.14
CA SER A 9 -10.91 1.74 11.97
C SER A 9 -11.05 2.50 10.65
N LEU A 10 -11.49 1.84 9.58
CA LEU A 10 -11.83 2.49 8.30
C LEU A 10 -12.99 3.47 8.49
N THR A 11 -14.05 3.03 9.17
CA THR A 11 -15.22 3.88 9.47
C THR A 11 -14.81 5.07 10.33
N ALA A 12 -13.99 4.86 11.36
CA ALA A 12 -13.48 5.93 12.21
C ALA A 12 -12.61 6.93 11.42
N ALA A 13 -11.78 6.45 10.48
CA ALA A 13 -10.98 7.32 9.62
C ALA A 13 -11.85 8.20 8.72
N ILE A 14 -12.92 7.64 8.13
CA ILE A 14 -13.89 8.37 7.33
C ILE A 14 -14.58 9.45 8.18
N GLN A 15 -15.10 9.08 9.35
CA GLN A 15 -15.76 10.01 10.27
C GLN A 15 -14.83 11.10 10.80
N GLY A 16 -13.54 10.78 10.95
CA GLY A 16 -12.48 11.73 11.32
C GLY A 16 -12.06 12.67 10.21
N GLY A 17 -12.65 12.58 9.01
CA GLY A 17 -12.34 13.45 7.88
C GLY A 17 -11.01 13.13 7.19
N ALA A 18 -10.56 11.87 7.26
CA ALA A 18 -9.36 11.45 6.53
C ALA A 18 -9.56 11.60 5.01
N ASP A 19 -8.55 12.12 4.33
CA ASP A 19 -8.48 12.25 2.86
C ASP A 19 -8.02 10.94 2.19
N SER A 20 -7.35 10.09 2.96
CA SER A 20 -6.89 8.78 2.52
C SER A 20 -6.68 7.83 3.69
N ILE A 21 -6.73 6.54 3.38
CA ILE A 21 -6.36 5.46 4.30
C ILE A 21 -5.22 4.63 3.74
N TYR A 22 -4.43 4.05 4.63
CA TYR A 22 -3.50 2.97 4.29
C TYR A 22 -3.77 1.76 5.16
N PHE A 23 -3.68 0.59 4.55
CA PHE A 23 -4.00 -0.68 5.18
C PHE A 23 -3.12 -1.79 4.60
N GLY A 24 -2.99 -2.87 5.35
CA GLY A 24 -2.34 -4.08 4.87
C GLY A 24 -3.30 -5.25 4.79
N ILE A 25 -2.82 -6.28 4.12
CA ILE A 25 -3.41 -7.61 4.18
C ILE A 25 -2.42 -8.59 4.79
N GLU A 26 -2.92 -9.74 5.19
CA GLU A 26 -2.09 -10.82 5.72
C GLU A 26 -1.01 -11.28 4.72
N GLY A 27 0.16 -11.69 5.23
CA GLY A 27 1.25 -12.28 4.43
C GLY A 27 2.23 -11.28 3.82
N LEU A 28 1.81 -10.06 3.43
CA LEU A 28 2.70 -9.07 2.77
C LEU A 28 2.77 -7.70 3.47
N ASN A 29 2.35 -7.63 4.74
CA ASN A 29 2.53 -6.48 5.60
C ASN A 29 3.24 -6.88 6.91
N MET A 30 4.29 -6.14 7.30
CA MET A 30 5.04 -6.40 8.55
C MET A 30 4.22 -6.26 9.85
N ARG A 31 3.10 -5.52 9.81
CA ARG A 31 2.13 -5.35 10.89
C ARG A 31 1.00 -6.39 10.87
N ALA A 32 1.02 -7.37 9.96
CA ALA A 32 -0.01 -8.41 9.84
C ALA A 32 -0.14 -9.35 11.06
N LYS A 33 0.60 -9.13 12.15
CA LYS A 33 0.43 -9.87 13.40
C LYS A 33 -0.70 -9.33 14.29
N SER A 34 -1.35 -8.22 13.92
CA SER A 34 -2.58 -7.77 14.57
C SER A 34 -3.77 -8.62 14.09
N SER A 35 -4.54 -9.18 15.02
CA SER A 35 -5.51 -10.26 14.86
C SER A 35 -6.79 -9.97 14.04
N ASN A 36 -6.86 -8.87 13.28
CA ASN A 36 -8.05 -8.42 12.55
C ASN A 36 -7.71 -7.88 11.13
N ASN A 37 -6.80 -8.50 10.38
CA ASN A 37 -6.40 -7.93 9.08
C ASN A 37 -7.40 -8.24 7.97
N PHE A 38 -7.51 -7.28 7.05
CA PHE A 38 -8.17 -7.48 5.76
C PHE A 38 -7.49 -8.61 4.96
N THR A 39 -8.28 -9.28 4.13
CA THR A 39 -7.80 -10.28 3.18
C THR A 39 -7.76 -9.74 1.75
N VAL A 40 -7.30 -10.55 0.80
CA VAL A 40 -7.32 -10.18 -0.64
C VAL A 40 -8.75 -9.99 -1.13
N GLU A 41 -9.69 -10.76 -0.59
CA GLU A 41 -11.11 -10.72 -0.94
C GLU A 41 -11.79 -9.43 -0.46
N ASP A 42 -11.28 -8.80 0.61
CA ASP A 42 -11.81 -7.54 1.13
C ASP A 42 -11.47 -6.32 0.23
N LEU A 43 -10.47 -6.43 -0.64
CA LEU A 43 -9.94 -5.27 -1.38
C LEU A 43 -11.01 -4.55 -2.20
N HIS A 44 -11.90 -5.29 -2.87
CA HIS A 44 -13.00 -4.70 -3.65
C HIS A 44 -13.95 -3.89 -2.78
N LYS A 45 -14.33 -4.43 -1.62
CA LYS A 45 -15.24 -3.77 -0.68
C LYS A 45 -14.60 -2.55 -0.04
N ILE A 46 -13.32 -2.62 0.34
CA ILE A 46 -12.57 -1.47 0.85
C ILE A 46 -12.51 -0.37 -0.21
N ALA A 47 -12.17 -0.72 -1.45
CA ALA A 47 -12.10 0.23 -2.56
C ALA A 47 -13.45 0.91 -2.83
N GLU A 48 -14.54 0.15 -2.77
CA GLU A 48 -15.89 0.66 -2.90
C GLU A 48 -16.24 1.66 -1.80
N ILE A 49 -16.09 1.28 -0.53
CA ILE A 49 -16.32 2.17 0.62
C ILE A 49 -15.49 3.45 0.47
N CYS A 50 -14.22 3.32 0.09
CA CYS A 50 -13.34 4.48 -0.08
C CYS A 50 -13.84 5.42 -1.19
N ARG A 51 -14.24 4.86 -2.34
CA ARG A 51 -14.73 5.62 -3.48
C ARG A 51 -16.05 6.33 -3.17
N GLU A 52 -16.99 5.67 -2.50
CA GLU A 52 -18.26 6.27 -2.07
C GLU A 52 -18.05 7.46 -1.14
N ASN A 53 -17.04 7.37 -0.27
CA ASN A 53 -16.67 8.42 0.68
C ASN A 53 -15.63 9.41 0.13
N LYS A 54 -15.24 9.29 -1.15
CA LYS A 54 -14.24 10.13 -1.82
C LYS A 54 -12.87 10.18 -1.12
N ILE A 55 -12.47 9.08 -0.50
CA ILE A 55 -11.17 8.92 0.14
C ILE A 55 -10.27 8.00 -0.70
N LYS A 56 -8.95 8.24 -0.67
CA LYS A 56 -7.99 7.40 -1.39
C LYS A 56 -7.63 6.15 -0.58
N SER A 57 -7.42 5.03 -1.27
CA SER A 57 -7.12 3.73 -0.67
C SER A 57 -5.71 3.25 -1.04
N TYR A 58 -4.85 3.05 -0.04
CA TYR A 58 -3.48 2.63 -0.27
C TYR A 58 -3.17 1.28 0.39
N LEU A 59 -2.76 0.31 -0.41
CA LEU A 59 -2.35 -1.00 0.09
C LEU A 59 -0.87 -0.99 0.40
N THR A 60 -0.50 -1.36 1.62
CA THR A 60 0.91 -1.56 2.00
C THR A 60 1.37 -2.96 1.59
N VAL A 61 2.39 -3.02 0.75
CA VAL A 61 3.10 -4.26 0.34
C VAL A 61 4.58 -4.05 0.68
N ASN A 62 4.90 -4.18 1.96
CA ASN A 62 6.11 -3.61 2.53
C ASN A 62 6.94 -4.63 3.34
N THR A 63 6.68 -5.92 3.13
CA THR A 63 7.56 -7.01 3.54
C THR A 63 8.75 -7.14 2.59
N ILE A 64 9.81 -7.78 3.08
CA ILE A 64 10.90 -8.26 2.23
C ILE A 64 10.34 -9.37 1.35
N ILE A 65 10.58 -9.31 0.04
CA ILE A 65 10.10 -10.33 -0.91
C ILE A 65 11.25 -11.30 -1.23
N TYR A 66 11.05 -12.57 -0.91
CA TYR A 66 11.93 -13.65 -1.34
C TYR A 66 11.40 -14.30 -2.62
N ASP A 67 12.20 -15.14 -3.27
CA ASP A 67 11.80 -15.81 -4.52
C ASP A 67 10.50 -16.61 -4.38
N ASN A 68 10.29 -17.27 -3.23
CA ASN A 68 9.07 -18.01 -2.92
C ASN A 68 7.84 -17.11 -2.68
N ASP A 69 8.04 -15.81 -2.44
CA ASP A 69 6.95 -14.84 -2.24
C ASP A 69 6.53 -14.17 -3.54
N MET A 70 7.27 -14.35 -4.64
CA MET A 70 7.03 -13.66 -5.90
C MET A 70 5.64 -13.92 -6.47
N GLU A 71 5.14 -15.16 -6.39
CA GLU A 71 3.79 -15.50 -6.85
C GLU A 71 2.72 -14.81 -6.00
N LEU A 72 2.87 -14.85 -4.67
CA LEU A 72 1.95 -14.19 -3.74
C LEU A 72 1.96 -12.67 -3.93
N MET A 73 3.14 -12.07 -4.05
CA MET A 73 3.30 -10.64 -4.34
C MET A 73 2.55 -10.25 -5.62
N ARG A 74 2.73 -11.00 -6.71
CA ARG A 74 2.03 -10.72 -7.96
C ARG A 74 0.52 -10.86 -7.82
N LYS A 75 0.04 -11.91 -7.13
CA LYS A 75 -1.39 -12.10 -6.85
C LYS A 75 -1.98 -10.90 -6.12
N VAL A 76 -1.29 -10.40 -5.09
CA VAL A 76 -1.76 -9.27 -4.28
C VAL A 76 -1.76 -7.97 -5.07
N VAL A 77 -0.69 -7.68 -5.82
CA VAL A 77 -0.60 -6.47 -6.66
C VAL A 77 -1.66 -6.50 -7.78
N ASN A 78 -1.94 -7.65 -8.37
CA ASN A 78 -3.03 -7.80 -9.35
C ASN A 78 -4.40 -7.57 -8.71
N ALA A 79 -4.66 -8.14 -7.54
CA ALA A 79 -5.93 -7.93 -6.84
C ALA A 79 -6.14 -6.45 -6.45
N ALA A 80 -5.07 -5.75 -6.03
CA ALA A 80 -5.11 -4.31 -5.78
C ALA A 80 -5.49 -3.51 -7.03
N ARG A 81 -4.92 -3.89 -8.19
CA ARG A 81 -5.24 -3.30 -9.50
C ARG A 81 -6.70 -3.57 -9.88
N GLU A 82 -7.15 -4.82 -9.78
CA GLU A 82 -8.52 -5.23 -10.12
C GLU A 82 -9.57 -4.55 -9.24
N ALA A 83 -9.25 -4.35 -7.96
CA ALA A 83 -10.09 -3.59 -7.03
C ALA A 83 -10.06 -2.07 -7.27
N ASN A 84 -9.21 -1.58 -8.18
CA ASN A 84 -8.97 -0.15 -8.41
C ASN A 84 -8.56 0.61 -7.13
N LEU A 85 -7.64 0.04 -6.36
CA LEU A 85 -7.02 0.78 -5.26
C LEU A 85 -6.22 1.97 -5.80
N SER A 86 -6.14 3.04 -5.01
CA SER A 86 -5.51 4.29 -5.46
C SER A 86 -4.00 4.15 -5.64
N ALA A 87 -3.31 3.43 -4.76
CA ALA A 87 -1.87 3.18 -4.87
C ALA A 87 -1.42 1.99 -4.01
N ILE A 88 -0.17 1.55 -4.22
CA ILE A 88 0.55 0.65 -3.32
C ILE A 88 1.69 1.40 -2.63
N ILE A 89 1.85 1.18 -1.32
CA ILE A 89 2.99 1.63 -0.54
C ILE A 89 4.00 0.49 -0.42
N ALA A 90 5.19 0.65 -0.99
CA ALA A 90 6.20 -0.41 -1.06
C ALA A 90 7.63 0.08 -0.83
N ALA A 91 8.52 -0.86 -0.47
CA ALA A 91 9.96 -0.64 -0.31
C ALA A 91 10.78 -1.61 -1.18
N ASP A 92 10.30 -2.84 -1.34
CA ASP A 92 11.00 -3.86 -2.11
C ASP A 92 10.97 -3.56 -3.62
N VAL A 93 12.13 -3.56 -4.26
CA VAL A 93 12.30 -3.18 -5.67
C VAL A 93 11.49 -4.07 -6.61
N ALA A 94 11.31 -5.37 -6.29
CA ALA A 94 10.50 -6.27 -7.11
C ALA A 94 9.03 -5.83 -7.14
N VAL A 95 8.51 -5.35 -6.00
CA VAL A 95 7.15 -4.79 -5.88
C VAL A 95 7.04 -3.49 -6.66
N LEU A 96 8.01 -2.57 -6.47
CA LEU A 96 8.03 -1.27 -7.17
C LEU A 96 8.00 -1.46 -8.69
N MET A 97 8.87 -2.33 -9.20
CA MET A 97 8.96 -2.63 -10.64
C MET A 97 7.70 -3.30 -11.15
N TYR A 98 7.17 -4.30 -10.43
CA TYR A 98 6.00 -5.04 -10.90
C TYR A 98 4.72 -4.17 -10.91
N ALA A 99 4.43 -3.47 -9.81
CA ALA A 99 3.28 -2.58 -9.72
C ALA A 99 3.28 -1.53 -10.84
N ARG A 100 4.43 -0.89 -11.07
CA ARG A 100 4.61 0.07 -12.17
C ARG A 100 4.40 -0.59 -13.54
N SER A 101 4.94 -1.79 -13.76
CA SER A 101 4.81 -2.50 -15.05
C SER A 101 3.36 -2.82 -15.43
N ILE A 102 2.46 -2.95 -14.45
CA ILE A 102 1.04 -3.21 -14.69
C ILE A 102 0.15 -1.96 -14.50
N GLY A 103 0.76 -0.78 -14.31
CA GLY A 103 0.09 0.51 -14.25
C GLY A 103 -0.56 0.83 -12.89
N VAL A 104 -0.09 0.24 -11.79
CA VAL A 104 -0.52 0.61 -10.43
C VAL A 104 0.37 1.76 -9.93
N GLU A 105 -0.24 2.81 -9.38
CA GLU A 105 0.47 3.94 -8.75
C GLU A 105 1.27 3.45 -7.55
N VAL A 106 2.51 3.93 -7.41
CA VAL A 106 3.44 3.48 -6.37
C VAL A 106 3.87 4.62 -5.48
N HIS A 107 3.73 4.43 -4.17
CA HIS A 107 4.20 5.32 -3.12
C HIS A 107 5.37 4.66 -2.39
N LEU A 108 6.48 5.38 -2.22
CA LEU A 108 7.64 4.85 -1.51
C LEU A 108 7.39 4.81 0.00
N SER A 109 7.60 3.64 0.59
CA SER A 109 7.53 3.42 2.04
C SER A 109 8.68 4.13 2.76
N THR A 110 8.40 4.62 3.97
CA THR A 110 9.43 5.20 4.87
C THR A 110 10.55 4.22 5.19
N GLN A 111 10.36 2.91 5.00
CA GLN A 111 11.41 1.88 5.17
C GLN A 111 12.62 2.08 4.27
N LEU A 112 12.49 2.85 3.18
CA LEU A 112 13.62 3.19 2.32
C LEU A 112 14.58 4.22 2.93
N ASN A 113 14.22 4.84 4.06
CA ASN A 113 15.07 5.81 4.78
C ASN A 113 15.65 6.91 3.87
N ILE A 114 14.83 7.44 2.96
CA ILE A 114 15.26 8.48 2.01
C ILE A 114 15.44 9.80 2.78
N THR A 115 16.71 10.18 2.98
CA THR A 115 17.14 11.39 3.72
C THR A 115 17.93 12.38 2.85
N ASN A 116 18.19 12.05 1.58
CA ASN A 116 18.99 12.89 0.69
C ASN A 116 18.47 12.84 -0.76
N THR A 117 18.88 13.83 -1.55
CA THR A 117 18.43 14.03 -2.93
C THR A 117 18.89 12.94 -3.90
N GLU A 118 20.04 12.31 -3.66
CA GLU A 118 20.56 11.25 -4.55
C GLU A 118 19.75 9.95 -4.39
N SER A 119 19.42 9.57 -3.14
CA SER A 119 18.49 8.48 -2.86
C SER A 119 17.11 8.75 -3.46
N LEU A 120 16.58 9.98 -3.31
CA LEU A 120 15.31 10.37 -3.92
C LEU A 120 15.36 10.21 -5.46
N ARG A 121 16.42 10.72 -6.11
CA ARG A 121 16.59 10.60 -7.57
C ARG A 121 16.63 9.15 -8.03
N PHE A 122 17.31 8.28 -7.28
CA PHE A 122 17.37 6.86 -7.59
C PHE A 122 15.97 6.21 -7.55
N TYR A 123 15.18 6.45 -6.51
CA TYR A 123 13.87 5.79 -6.39
C TYR A 123 12.74 6.46 -7.18
N ALA A 124 12.85 7.75 -7.51
CA ALA A 124 11.81 8.50 -8.22
C ALA A 124 11.49 7.94 -9.61
N GLN A 125 12.37 7.14 -10.21
CA GLN A 125 12.08 6.45 -11.47
C GLN A 125 11.05 5.32 -11.34
N PHE A 126 10.77 4.86 -10.11
CA PHE A 126 9.88 3.72 -9.84
C PHE A 126 8.56 4.11 -9.16
N ALA A 127 8.40 5.35 -8.71
CA ALA A 127 7.28 5.76 -7.88
C ALA A 127 6.79 7.18 -8.17
N ASP A 128 5.52 7.41 -7.86
CA ASP A 128 4.81 8.67 -8.12
C ASP A 128 4.85 9.60 -6.90
N VAL A 129 4.90 9.02 -5.70
CA VAL A 129 4.94 9.74 -4.42
C VAL A 129 6.03 9.15 -3.52
N VAL A 130 6.71 10.01 -2.76
CA VAL A 130 7.73 9.59 -1.80
C VAL A 130 7.38 10.04 -0.39
N VAL A 131 7.40 9.10 0.57
CA VAL A 131 7.37 9.44 1.99
C VAL A 131 8.81 9.51 2.51
N LEU A 132 9.29 10.72 2.76
CA LEU A 132 10.64 10.95 3.31
C LEU A 132 10.77 10.40 4.74
N ALA A 133 12.00 10.11 5.14
CA ALA A 133 12.30 9.73 6.51
C ALA A 133 11.86 10.83 7.49
N ARG A 134 11.37 10.41 8.67
CA ARG A 134 11.06 11.31 9.79
C ARG A 134 12.20 11.18 10.81
N GLU A 135 12.74 12.32 11.24
CA GLU A 135 13.66 12.43 12.38
C GLU A 135 12.90 12.41 13.72
#